data_AF-A0A8C0JPE0-F1
#
_entry.id   AF-A0A8C0JPE0-F1
#
_cell.length_a   1.000
_cell.length_b   1.000
_cell.length_c   1.000
_cell.angle_alpha   90.00
_cell.angle_beta   90.00
_cell.angle_gamma   90.00
#
_symmetry.space_group_name_H-M   'P 1'
#
loop_
_entity.id
_entity.type
_entity.pdbx_description
1 polymer ?
#
loop_
_entity_poly.entity_id
_entity_poly.type
_entity_poly.pdbx_seq_one_letter_code
_entity_poly.pdbx_strand_id
1 'polypeptide(L)' 'MEYVLSWVFLVAILRDSVQGEVQLLESGGDLVKPGGSLRLSCVVSGFTFSNYGMSWVCQALGKGLQLVAAIS' A
#
# COMPACT_ATOMS: atom_id res chain seq x y z
N MET A 1 -17.02 12.24 38.05
CA MET A 1 -16.21 12.77 36.92
C MET A 1 -15.74 11.64 35.99
N GLU A 2 -15.78 10.40 36.44
CA GLU A 2 -15.45 9.17 35.72
C GLU A 2 -16.37 8.81 34.53
N TYR A 3 -17.66 9.13 34.57
CA TYR A 3 -18.57 8.81 33.43
C TYR A 3 -18.22 9.60 32.18
N VAL A 4 -17.98 10.91 32.31
CA VAL A 4 -17.58 11.76 31.17
C VAL A 4 -16.27 11.26 30.57
N LEU A 5 -15.31 10.91 31.42
CA LEU A 5 -14.02 10.39 30.98
C LEU A 5 -14.16 9.01 30.31
N SER A 6 -14.97 8.11 30.87
CA SER A 6 -15.29 6.80 30.30
C SER A 6 -15.96 6.92 28.92
N TRP A 7 -16.85 7.90 28.75
CA TRP A 7 -17.57 8.10 27.49
C TRP A 7 -16.66 8.73 26.43
N VAL A 8 -15.75 9.63 26.84
CA VAL A 8 -14.69 10.15 25.95
C VAL A 8 -13.77 9.03 25.48
N PHE A 9 -13.36 8.11 26.37
CA PHE A 9 -12.57 6.93 25.98
C PHE A 9 -13.34 6.02 25.02
N LEU A 10 -14.63 5.78 25.25
CA LEU A 10 -15.46 4.95 24.38
C LEU A 10 -15.60 5.58 22.98
N VAL A 11 -15.82 6.89 22.89
CA VAL A 11 -15.91 7.63 21.62
C VAL A 11 -14.56 7.65 20.89
N ALA A 12 -13.45 7.73 21.61
CA ALA A 12 -12.11 7.66 21.03
C ALA A 12 -11.83 6.29 20.39
N ILE A 13 -12.17 5.20 21.09
CA ILE A 13 -12.00 3.82 20.58
C ILE A 13 -12.90 3.55 19.38
N LEU A 14 -14.16 4.03 19.42
CA LEU A 14 -15.09 3.88 18.30
C LEU A 14 -14.74 4.73 17.08
N ARG A 15 -14.04 5.88 17.24
CA ARG A 15 -13.59 6.72 16.12
C ARG A 15 -12.39 6.15 15.39
N ASP A 16 -11.48 5.46 16.06
CA ASP A 16 -10.25 4.95 15.46
C ASP A 16 -10.51 3.72 14.56
N SER A 17 -11.60 3.00 14.83
CA SER A 17 -11.99 1.77 14.12
C SER A 17 -12.46 1.97 12.66
N VAL A 18 -12.58 3.23 12.18
CA VAL A 18 -13.23 3.57 10.90
C VAL A 18 -12.26 3.81 9.73
N GLN A 19 -10.96 3.63 9.93
CA GLN A 19 -9.99 3.68 8.83
C GLN A 19 -9.50 2.26 8.56
N GLY A 20 -10.02 1.65 7.48
CA GLY A 20 -9.49 0.37 7.02
C GLY A 20 -8.00 0.51 6.73
N GLU A 21 -7.20 -0.41 7.26
CA GLU A 21 -5.76 -0.44 7.02
C GLU A 21 -5.49 -0.52 5.52
N VAL A 22 -4.65 0.39 5.01
CA VAL A 22 -4.22 0.38 3.62
C VAL A 22 -3.02 -0.54 3.48
N GLN A 23 -3.14 -1.58 2.66
CA GLN A 23 -2.04 -2.49 2.37
C GLN A 23 -1.78 -2.59 0.86
N LEU A 24 -0.50 -2.68 0.50
CA LEU A 24 -0.03 -3.05 -0.82
C LEU A 24 0.85 -4.30 -0.69
N LEU A 25 0.46 -5.38 -1.37
CA LEU A 25 1.19 -6.64 -1.37
C LEU A 25 1.75 -6.92 -2.76
N GLU A 26 3.07 -6.85 -2.89
CA GLU A 26 3.78 -7.13 -4.14
C GLU A 26 4.26 -8.58 -4.22
N SER A 27 4.24 -9.14 -5.43
CA SER A 27 4.68 -10.51 -5.72
C SER A 27 5.25 -10.63 -7.14
N GLY A 28 6.03 -11.69 -7.38
CA GLY A 28 6.61 -12.00 -8.69
C GLY A 28 8.02 -11.46 -8.94
N GLY A 29 8.72 -10.98 -7.90
CA GLY A 29 10.09 -10.44 -7.99
C GLY A 29 11.21 -11.51 -8.02
N ASP A 30 11.02 -12.61 -8.75
CA ASP A 30 11.98 -13.72 -8.78
C ASP A 30 13.10 -13.50 -9.82
N LEU A 31 14.20 -14.23 -9.67
CA LEU A 31 15.33 -14.19 -10.59
C LEU A 31 14.97 -14.88 -11.91
N VAL A 32 14.82 -14.09 -12.98
CA VAL A 32 14.60 -14.59 -14.33
C VAL A 32 15.88 -14.62 -15.15
N LYS A 33 15.92 -15.53 -16.12
CA LYS A 33 17.00 -15.57 -17.12
C LYS A 33 17.03 -14.26 -17.91
N PRO A 34 18.21 -13.75 -18.28
CA PRO A 34 18.33 -12.58 -19.15
C PRO A 34 17.61 -12.84 -20.48
N GLY A 35 16.83 -11.86 -20.94
CA GLY A 35 15.97 -11.99 -22.13
C GLY A 35 14.62 -12.67 -21.89
N GLY A 36 14.36 -13.17 -20.68
CA GLY A 36 13.04 -13.64 -20.26
C GLY A 36 12.10 -12.48 -19.90
N SER A 37 10.84 -12.82 -19.63
CA SER A 37 9.84 -11.89 -19.14
C SER A 37 9.54 -12.18 -17.67
N LEU A 38 9.40 -11.12 -16.87
CA LEU A 38 9.00 -11.19 -15.47
C LEU A 38 7.61 -10.59 -15.31
N ARG A 39 6.74 -11.23 -14.53
CA ARG A 39 5.43 -10.68 -14.20
C ARG A 39 5.39 -10.31 -12.73
N LEU A 40 5.26 -9.01 -12.47
CA LEU A 40 4.98 -8.46 -11.15
C LEU A 40 3.46 -8.37 -10.92
N SER A 41 3.02 -8.47 -9.68
CA SER A 41 1.63 -8.27 -9.27
C SER A 41 1.58 -7.50 -7.96
N CYS A 42 0.66 -6.55 -7.86
CA CYS A 42 0.41 -5.79 -6.63
C CYS A 42 -1.07 -5.93 -6.29
N VAL A 43 -1.37 -6.41 -5.08
CA VAL A 43 -2.73 -6.48 -4.53
C VAL A 43 -2.91 -5.34 -3.55
N VAL A 44 -4.03 -4.63 -3.67
CA VAL A 44 -4.34 -3.47 -2.84
C VAL A 44 -5.55 -3.77 -1.97
N SER A 45 -5.48 -3.40 -0.69
CA SER A 45 -6.60 -3.39 0.25
C SER A 45 -6.69 -2.03 0.96
N GLY A 46 -7.88 -1.70 1.48
CA GLY A 46 -8.12 -0.44 2.19
C GLY A 46 -8.41 0.78 1.31
N PHE A 47 -8.22 0.69 -0.02
CA PHE A 47 -8.68 1.71 -0.97
C PHE A 47 -9.00 1.13 -2.36
N THR A 48 -9.72 1.91 -3.16
CA THR A 48 -10.01 1.56 -4.56
C THR A 48 -8.93 2.14 -5.47
N PHE A 49 -8.30 1.27 -6.27
CA PHE A 49 -7.22 1.62 -7.20
C PHE A 49 -7.57 2.81 -8.10
N SER A 50 -8.80 2.88 -8.62
CA SER A 50 -9.23 3.96 -9.53
C SER A 50 -9.27 5.37 -8.91
N ASN A 51 -9.12 5.50 -7.59
CA ASN A 51 -9.04 6.80 -6.95
C ASN A 51 -7.61 7.37 -6.92
N TYR A 52 -6.59 6.57 -7.25
CA TYR A 52 -5.18 6.97 -7.12
C TYR A 52 -4.34 6.46 -8.29
N GLY A 53 -3.45 7.32 -8.80
CA GLY A 53 -2.44 6.90 -9.77
C GLY A 53 -1.41 5.97 -9.11
N MET A 54 -1.11 4.86 -9.76
CA MET A 54 -0.17 3.86 -9.27
C MET A 54 1.09 3.81 -10.14
N SER A 55 2.25 3.87 -9.51
CA SER A 55 3.54 3.91 -10.21
C SER A 55 4.40 2.73 -9.81
N TRP A 56 5.01 2.08 -10.81
CA TRP A 56 6.03 1.05 -10.63
C TRP A 56 7.40 1.70 -10.70
N VAL A 57 8.20 1.52 -9.66
CA VAL A 57 9.57 2.03 -9.57
C VAL A 57 10.55 0.89 -9.37
N CYS A 58 11.72 0.99 -9.99
CA CYS A 58 12.82 0.06 -9.78
C CYS A 58 14.02 0.82 -9.23
N GLN A 59 14.78 0.15 -8.37
CA GLN A 59 16.04 0.67 -7.85
C GLN A 59 17.12 -0.37 -8.09
N ALA A 60 18.10 -0.02 -8.91
CA ALA A 60 19.30 -0.83 -9.06
C ALA A 60 20.30 -0.49 -7.95
N LEU A 61 21.13 -1.46 -7.56
CA LEU A 61 22.19 -1.24 -6.57
C LEU A 61 23.09 -0.06 -7.01
N GLY A 62 23.22 0.95 -6.15
CA GLY A 62 24.01 2.15 -6.43
C GLY A 62 23.36 3.16 -7.38
N LYS A 63 22.09 2.97 -7.78
CA LYS A 63 21.32 3.95 -8.59
C LYS A 63 20.14 4.52 -7.81
N GLY A 64 19.63 5.65 -8.29
CA GLY A 64 18.40 6.25 -7.80
C GLY A 64 17.15 5.45 -8.19
N LEU A 65 16.00 5.89 -7.68
CA LEU A 65 14.69 5.36 -8.08
C LEU A 65 14.44 5.68 -9.56
N GLN A 66 14.02 4.68 -10.33
CA GLN A 66 13.69 4.80 -11.73
C GLN A 66 12.24 4.40 -11.96
N LEU A 67 11.47 5.27 -12.61
CA LEU A 67 10.08 4.99 -12.97
C LEU A 67 10.05 3.98 -14.13
N VAL A 68 9.26 2.92 -13.99
CA VAL A 68 9.09 1.86 -14.98
C VAL A 68 7.75 2.01 -15.70
N ALA A 69 6.68 2.23 -14.95
CA ALA A 69 5.33 2.38 -15.47
C ALA A 69 4.47 3.23 -14.52
N ALA A 70 3.44 3.84 -15.07
CA ALA A 70 2.38 4.49 -14.31
C ALA A 70 1.03 4.06 -14.85
N ILE A 71 0.06 3.93 -13.95
CA ILE A 71 -1.31 3.49 -14.22
C ILE A 71 -2.22 4.52 -13.56
N SER A 72 -3.19 5.04 -14.30
CA SER A 72 -4.19 6.01 -13.82
C SER A 72 -5.60 5.48 -13.99
#